data_AF-A0A524E5N4-F1
#
_entry.id   AF-A0A524E5N4-F1
#
_cell.length_a   1.000
_cell.length_b   1.000
_cell.length_c   1.000
_cell.angle_alpha   90.00
_cell.angle_beta   90.00
_cell.angle_gamma   90.00
#
_symmetry.space_group_name_H-M   'P 1'
#
loop_
_entity.id
_entity.type
_entity.pdbx_description
1 polymer ?
#
loop_
_entity_poly.entity_id
_entity_poly.type
_entity_poly.pdbx_seq_one_letter_code
_entity_poly.pdbx_strand_id
1 'polypeptide(L)' 'MELSLDSKIKLNNGVEMPIIGLGTWNLQGNECVQATSWALEAGYRL' A
#
# COMPACT_ATOMS: atom_id res chain seq x y z
N MET A 1 -3.33 13.07 -15.03
CA MET A 1 -2.71 13.27 -13.70
C MET A 1 -1.87 12.05 -13.45
N GLU A 2 -0.56 12.22 -13.24
CA GLU A 2 0.37 11.11 -13.04
C GLU A 2 0.45 10.83 -11.53
N LEU A 3 0.19 9.58 -11.13
CA LEU A 3 0.22 9.15 -9.72
C LEU A 3 1.58 8.51 -9.42
N SER A 4 2.05 8.70 -8.19
CA SER A 4 3.27 8.07 -7.64
C SER A 4 2.97 7.37 -6.31
N LEU A 5 3.92 6.56 -5.84
CA LEU A 5 3.83 5.86 -4.54
C LEU A 5 3.63 6.79 -3.33
N ASP A 6 4.12 8.02 -3.42
CA ASP A 6 3.95 9.04 -2.36
C ASP A 6 2.63 9.81 -2.47
N SER A 7 1.81 9.55 -3.50
CA SER A 7 0.55 10.25 -3.72
C SER A 7 -0.47 9.86 -2.65
N LYS A 8 -1.01 10.86 -1.95
CA LYS A 8 -1.99 10.69 -0.88
C LYS A 8 -3.26 11.47 -1.17
N ILE A 9 -4.37 10.99 -0.62
CA ILE A 9 -5.66 11.68 -0.62
C ILE A 9 -6.12 11.95 0.82
N LYS A 10 -6.73 13.11 1.06
CA LYS A 10 -7.32 13.44 2.35
C LYS A 10 -8.73 12.86 2.46
N LEU A 11 -8.96 12.03 3.47
CA LEU A 11 -10.26 11.45 3.77
C LEU A 11 -11.19 12.49 4.45
N ASN A 12 -12.47 12.14 4.58
CA ASN A 12 -13.48 13.02 5.18
C ASN A 12 -13.24 13.36 6.66
N ASN A 13 -12.41 12.57 7.35
CA ASN A 13 -11.99 12.77 8.74
C ASN A 13 -10.65 13.54 8.85
N GLY A 14 -10.10 13.99 7.72
CA GLY A 14 -8.88 14.80 7.66
C GLY A 14 -7.56 14.02 7.62
N VAL A 15 -7.60 12.68 7.69
CA VAL A 15 -6.40 11.83 7.60
C VAL A 15 -5.95 11.70 6.14
N GLU A 16 -4.65 11.72 5.91
CA GLU A 16 -4.06 11.42 4.59
C GLU A 16 -3.85 9.91 4.42
N MET A 17 -4.30 9.37 3.28
CA MET A 17 -4.18 7.95 2.94
C MET A 17 -3.44 7.81 1.60
N PRO A 18 -2.42 6.94 1.49
CA PRO A 18 -1.83 6.60 0.20
C PRO A 18 -2.89 6.11 -0.79
N ILE A 19 -2.81 6.60 -2.02
CA ILE A 19 -3.76 6.24 -3.09
C ILE A 19 -3.43 4.85 -3.66
N ILE A 20 -2.18 4.41 -3.52
CA ILE A 20 -1.67 3.12 -4.00
C ILE A 20 -1.32 2.25 -2.78
N GLY A 21 -1.79 1.00 -2.79
CA GLY A 21 -1.51 0.02 -1.74
C GLY A 21 -1.52 -1.42 -2.24
N LEU A 22 -1.02 -2.35 -1.40
CA LEU A 22 -0.98 -3.77 -1.69
C LEU A 22 -2.16 -4.51 -1.02
N GLY A 23 -3.06 -5.08 -1.82
CA GLY A 23 -4.07 -6.01 -1.33
C GLY A 23 -3.52 -7.43 -1.16
N THR A 24 -3.78 -8.06 -0.02
CA THR A 24 -3.25 -9.40 0.32
C THR A 24 -4.32 -10.50 0.37
N TRP A 25 -5.54 -10.22 -0.10
CA TRP A 25 -6.63 -11.19 -0.05
C TRP A 25 -6.25 -12.52 -0.70
N ASN A 26 -6.55 -13.63 -0.01
CA ASN A 26 -6.25 -15.01 -0.40
C ASN A 26 -4.76 -15.42 -0.44
N LEU A 27 -3.82 -14.53 -0.13
CA LEU A 27 -2.43 -14.91 0.13
C LEU A 27 -2.34 -15.62 1.48
N GLN A 28 -1.52 -16.67 1.56
CA GLN A 28 -1.39 -17.48 2.78
C GLN A 28 0.08 -17.70 3.13
N GLY A 29 0.34 -17.84 4.44
CA GLY A 29 1.66 -18.18 4.97
C GLY A 29 2.79 -17.30 4.42
N ASN A 30 3.85 -17.96 3.94
CA ASN A 30 5.08 -17.30 3.49
C ASN A 30 4.88 -16.39 2.28
N GLU A 31 3.90 -16.68 1.41
CA GLU A 31 3.63 -15.85 0.23
C GLU A 31 3.11 -14.47 0.65
N CYS A 32 2.23 -14.42 1.66
CA CYS A 32 1.72 -13.17 2.21
C CYS A 32 2.84 -12.35 2.86
N VAL A 33 3.70 -13.02 3.64
CA VAL A 33 4.86 -12.38 4.29
C VAL A 33 5.79 -11.78 3.23
N GLN A 34 6.18 -12.58 2.24
CA GLN A 34 7.13 -12.16 1.22
C GLN A 34 6.58 -11.01 0.35
N ALA A 35 5.33 -11.11 -0.10
CA ALA A 35 4.67 -10.05 -0.87
C ALA A 35 4.61 -8.73 -0.08
N THR A 36 4.28 -8.81 1.21
CA THR A 36 4.21 -7.63 2.09
C THR A 36 5.60 -7.03 2.31
N SER A 37 6.62 -7.84 2.59
CA SER A 37 8.00 -7.38 2.76
C SER A 37 8.52 -6.66 1.52
N TRP A 38 8.32 -7.25 0.33
CA TRP A 38 8.75 -6.63 -0.92
C TRP A 38 8.03 -5.32 -1.21
N ALA A 39 6.73 -5.23 -0.94
CA ALA A 39 6.01 -3.97 -1.12
C ALA A 39 6.55 -2.87 -0.20
N LEU A 40 6.84 -3.19 1.07
CA LEU A 40 7.43 -2.25 2.02
C LEU A 40 8.82 -1.78 1.57
N GLU A 41 9.67 -2.70 1.11
CA GLU A 41 11.00 -2.43 0.53
C GLU A 41 10.91 -1.54 -0.72
N ALA A 42 9.91 -1.78 -1.57
CA ALA A 42 9.63 -0.98 -2.76
C ALA A 42 9.00 0.40 -2.48
N GLY A 43 8.69 0.70 -1.21
CA GLY A 43 8.18 2.02 -0.79
C GLY A 43 6.68 2.10 -0.53
N TYR A 44 5.93 0.99 -0.64
CA TYR A 44 4.49 0.98 -0.32
C TYR A 44 4.27 1.30 1.16
N ARG A 45 3.19 2.02 1.47
CA ARG A 45 2.80 2.40 2.84
C ARG A 45 1.31 2.15 3.12
N LEU A 46 0.65 1.38 2.26
CA LEU A 46 -0.74 0.95 2.39
C LEU A 46 -0.91 -0.49 1.88
#